data_AF-A0A9P8UR12-F1
#
_entry.id   AF-A0A9P8UR12-F1
#
_cell.length_a   1.000
_cell.length_b   1.000
_cell.length_c   1.000
_cell.angle_alpha   90.00
_cell.angle_beta   90.00
_cell.angle_gamma   90.00
#
_symmetry.space_group_name_H-M   'P 1'
#
loop_
_entity.id
_entity.type
_entity.pdbx_description
1 polymer ?
#
loop_
_entity_poly.entity_id
_entity_poly.type
_entity_poly.pdbx_seq_one_letter_code
_entity_poly.pdbx_strand_id
1 'polypeptide(L)'
;MGSEEEASKRLSGPPEDAPPPYSEVPVQSSSGSTAHRAPNPSANKTQSKQSPPQIPQAQINRQFPPAFSVYSAGAFVRTYTLGEHQSQPLCAISTHSGWSGQPDVVLHSGPSESSPPLAGVDSGAFTRSASVELPPLPGSGQRAAVEDVEFQGIGHGTHSFSIEVGVTGRREPFEWRHSHGAEVDALGGYGSGWKLIRLATDAPDGMPSKAQSVGGGSRSTDKKEVVAVWAGASMSVSKILNFRFVGSGATGVLGERWAVMAVITALRIWDKERKAKRNNAS
;
A
#
# COMPACT_ATOMS: atom_id res chain seq x y z
N MET A 1 50.19 21.59 52.01
CA MET A 1 50.89 22.51 51.08
C MET A 1 49.84 23.09 50.16
N GLY A 2 50.01 24.35 49.72
CA GLY A 2 48.94 25.24 49.23
C GLY A 2 48.10 24.76 48.03
N SER A 3 47.09 25.52 47.63
CA SER A 3 46.57 26.78 48.20
C SER A 3 45.27 27.14 47.52
N GLU A 4 44.25 27.52 48.28
CA GLU A 4 43.08 28.24 47.75
C GLU A 4 43.48 29.71 47.51
N GLU A 5 43.04 30.29 46.39
CA GLU A 5 42.97 31.75 46.23
C GLU A 5 41.53 32.13 45.84
N GLU A 6 41.04 33.20 46.45
CA GLU A 6 39.63 33.56 46.56
C GLU A 6 39.33 34.87 45.79
N ALA A 7 38.05 35.08 45.43
CA ALA A 7 37.46 36.36 44.99
C ALA A 7 37.94 36.89 43.60
N SER A 8 37.20 37.69 42.80
CA SER A 8 35.85 38.29 42.85
C SER A 8 35.44 38.64 41.38
N LYS A 9 34.32 39.27 40.97
CA LYS A 9 33.21 40.07 41.55
C LYS A 9 32.01 39.90 40.56
N ARG A 10 30.80 39.53 41.00
CA ARG A 10 29.61 40.38 41.29
C ARG A 10 28.82 40.99 40.10
N LEU A 11 27.49 41.06 40.33
CA LEU A 11 26.38 41.64 39.54
C LEU A 11 25.96 40.86 38.28
N SER A 12 24.69 40.68 37.89
CA SER A 12 23.35 40.62 38.51
C SER A 12 22.34 41.02 37.43
N GLY A 13 21.41 40.14 37.07
CA GLY A 13 20.28 40.44 36.18
C GLY A 13 19.24 39.32 36.26
N PRO A 14 17.94 39.60 36.44
CA PRO A 14 16.89 38.58 36.50
C PRO A 14 16.51 38.09 35.09
N PRO A 15 15.88 36.90 34.96
CA PRO A 15 15.39 36.40 33.68
C PRO A 15 14.12 37.16 33.23
N GLU A 16 14.17 37.72 32.02
CA GLU A 16 13.09 38.47 31.40
C GLU A 16 12.47 37.66 30.25
N ASP A 17 11.53 36.76 30.57
CA ASP A 17 10.56 36.24 29.60
C ASP A 17 9.31 35.65 30.29
N ALA A 18 8.51 36.52 30.89
CA ALA A 18 7.19 36.17 31.41
C ALA A 18 6.11 36.82 30.52
N PRO A 19 5.09 36.07 30.04
CA PRO A 19 4.05 36.63 29.19
C PRO A 19 3.22 37.68 29.95
N PRO A 20 2.72 38.72 29.27
CA PRO A 20 2.00 39.82 29.91
C PRO A 20 0.69 39.37 30.58
N PRO A 21 0.25 40.04 31.66
CA PRO A 21 -0.92 39.64 32.42
C PRO A 21 -2.22 39.87 31.63
N TYR A 22 -3.14 38.90 31.73
CA TYR A 22 -4.47 38.99 31.15
C TYR A 22 -5.27 40.11 31.83
N SER A 23 -5.76 41.09 31.06
CA SER A 23 -6.64 42.14 31.57
C SER A 23 -8.10 41.70 31.46
N GLU A 24 -8.80 41.61 32.58
CA GLU A 24 -10.26 41.45 32.58
C GLU A 24 -10.95 42.68 31.98
N VAL A 25 -11.96 42.45 31.14
CA VAL A 25 -12.79 43.52 30.56
C VAL A 25 -14.04 43.69 31.44
N PRO A 26 -14.40 44.91 31.89
CA PRO A 26 -15.47 45.08 32.88
C PRO A 26 -16.86 44.75 32.33
N VAL A 27 -17.67 44.11 33.18
CA VAL A 27 -19.11 43.92 32.93
C VAL A 27 -19.84 45.24 33.18
N GLN A 28 -20.37 45.88 32.14
CA GLN A 28 -21.29 47.01 32.29
C GLN A 28 -22.73 46.57 32.07
N SER A 29 -23.49 46.52 33.15
CA SER A 29 -24.95 46.39 33.13
C SER A 29 -25.59 47.76 32.85
N SER A 30 -26.45 47.85 31.84
CA SER A 30 -27.40 48.96 31.72
C SER A 30 -28.76 48.43 31.26
N SER A 31 -29.76 48.62 32.11
CA SER A 31 -31.16 48.27 31.86
C SER A 31 -31.85 49.34 31.00
N GLY A 32 -32.59 48.92 29.98
CA GLY A 32 -33.37 49.81 29.11
C GLY A 32 -34.47 49.05 28.38
N SER A 33 -35.66 48.96 28.99
CA SER A 33 -36.81 48.26 28.41
C SER A 33 -37.59 49.13 27.43
N THR A 34 -37.69 48.71 26.17
CA THR A 34 -38.81 49.06 25.28
C THR A 34 -39.10 47.90 24.34
N ALA A 35 -40.34 47.41 24.36
CA ALA A 35 -40.72 46.18 23.67
C ALA A 35 -41.28 46.45 22.27
N HIS A 36 -40.62 45.92 21.22
CA HIS A 36 -41.17 45.89 19.87
C HIS A 36 -40.99 44.50 19.21
N ARG A 37 -42.07 43.71 19.33
CA ARG A 37 -42.62 42.74 18.36
C ARG A 37 -41.66 42.21 17.26
N ALA A 38 -41.28 40.94 17.38
CA ALA A 38 -40.59 40.19 16.33
C ALA A 38 -41.44 40.03 15.05
N PRO A 39 -40.76 39.87 13.90
CA PRO A 39 -40.93 38.65 13.13
C PRO A 39 -39.60 37.91 12.92
N ASN A 40 -39.63 36.59 13.11
CA ASN A 40 -38.51 35.70 12.80
C ASN A 40 -38.45 35.49 11.28
N PRO A 41 -37.25 35.42 10.67
CA PRO A 41 -36.92 34.13 10.04
C PRO A 41 -35.49 33.66 10.28
N SER A 42 -35.36 32.35 10.42
CA SER A 42 -34.14 31.59 10.67
C SER A 42 -32.97 31.90 9.74
N ALA A 43 -31.78 32.08 10.32
CA ALA A 43 -30.50 32.00 9.62
C ALA A 43 -29.55 31.02 10.35
N ASN A 44 -29.86 29.72 10.29
CA ASN A 44 -28.96 28.67 10.78
C ASN A 44 -27.71 28.62 9.89
N LYS A 45 -26.59 29.17 10.34
CA LYS A 45 -25.26 28.92 9.77
C LYS A 45 -24.73 27.56 10.25
N THR A 46 -25.28 26.49 9.71
CA THR A 46 -24.71 25.14 9.90
C THR A 46 -23.47 25.01 9.02
N GLN A 47 -22.27 25.08 9.63
CA GLN A 47 -21.02 24.75 8.93
C GLN A 47 -20.97 23.24 8.64
N SER A 48 -21.49 22.82 7.48
CA SER A 48 -21.20 21.50 6.95
C SER A 48 -19.72 21.43 6.53
N LYS A 49 -18.93 20.62 7.23
CA LYS A 49 -17.62 20.17 6.71
C LYS A 49 -17.88 19.37 5.44
N GLN A 50 -17.75 20.01 4.28
CA GLN A 50 -17.90 19.33 3.00
C GLN A 50 -16.71 18.38 2.80
N SER A 51 -16.99 17.08 2.92
CA SER A 51 -16.11 16.04 2.39
C SER A 51 -15.85 16.31 0.90
N PRO A 52 -14.65 16.02 0.36
CA PRO A 52 -14.42 16.10 -1.07
C PRO A 52 -15.44 15.25 -1.84
N PRO A 53 -15.91 15.69 -3.02
CA PRO A 53 -16.90 14.94 -3.78
C PRO A 53 -16.35 13.55 -4.14
N GLN A 54 -16.94 12.52 -3.53
CA GLN A 54 -16.73 11.14 -3.95
C GLN A 54 -17.34 10.98 -5.34
N ILE A 55 -16.47 11.00 -6.36
CA ILE A 55 -16.84 10.55 -7.71
C ILE A 55 -17.40 9.13 -7.53
N PRO A 56 -18.59 8.80 -8.09
CA PRO A 56 -19.11 7.45 -8.07
C PRO A 56 -18.10 6.50 -8.73
N GLN A 57 -17.34 5.79 -7.90
CA GLN A 57 -16.52 4.69 -8.36
C GLN A 57 -17.53 3.62 -8.82
N ALA A 58 -17.71 3.50 -10.13
CA ALA A 58 -18.37 2.34 -10.70
C ALA A 58 -17.73 1.11 -10.05
N GLN A 59 -18.54 0.26 -9.42
CA GLN A 59 -18.06 -0.93 -8.74
C GLN A 59 -17.61 -1.94 -9.79
N ILE A 60 -16.41 -1.70 -10.34
CA ILE A 60 -15.63 -2.71 -11.03
C ILE A 60 -15.50 -3.84 -10.02
N ASN A 61 -16.07 -5.00 -10.31
CA ASN A 61 -15.82 -6.20 -9.52
C ASN A 61 -14.31 -6.41 -9.48
N ARG A 62 -13.75 -6.57 -8.29
CA ARG A 62 -12.33 -6.85 -8.11
C ARG A 62 -12.18 -8.09 -7.28
N GLN A 63 -11.36 -8.99 -7.79
CA GLN A 63 -10.87 -10.16 -7.07
C GLN A 63 -10.15 -9.84 -5.75
N PHE A 64 -9.57 -8.64 -5.63
CA PHE A 64 -8.84 -8.19 -4.44
C PHE A 64 -9.40 -6.87 -3.88
N PRO A 65 -9.47 -6.71 -2.54
CA PRO A 65 -9.80 -5.45 -1.92
C PRO A 65 -8.67 -4.42 -2.13
N PRO A 66 -8.92 -3.11 -1.98
CA PRO A 66 -7.90 -2.07 -2.18
C PRO A 66 -6.67 -2.21 -1.27
N ALA A 67 -6.83 -2.79 -0.09
CA ALA A 67 -5.75 -3.19 0.79
C ALA A 67 -6.07 -4.52 1.48
N PHE A 68 -5.06 -5.33 1.75
CA PHE A 68 -5.20 -6.59 2.48
C PHE A 68 -3.92 -6.92 3.23
N SER A 69 -3.99 -7.93 4.09
CA SER A 69 -2.81 -8.57 4.66
C SER A 69 -2.77 -10.04 4.23
N VAL A 70 -1.59 -10.64 4.33
CA VAL A 70 -1.43 -12.09 4.22
C VAL A 70 -1.12 -12.65 5.61
N TYR A 71 -1.70 -13.79 5.93
CA TYR A 71 -1.65 -14.47 7.22
C TYR A 71 -1.15 -15.91 7.05
N SER A 72 -0.30 -16.38 7.98
CA SER A 72 0.07 -17.79 8.08
C SER A 72 -1.11 -18.63 8.58
N ALA A 73 -1.33 -19.79 7.96
CA ALA A 73 -2.31 -20.77 8.42
C ALA A 73 -1.80 -21.64 9.60
N GLY A 74 -0.55 -21.46 10.04
CA GLY A 74 0.04 -22.17 11.18
C GLY A 74 1.56 -22.34 11.07
N ALA A 75 2.24 -22.56 12.20
CA ALA A 75 3.70 -22.52 12.31
C ALA A 75 4.47 -23.54 11.42
N PHE A 76 3.83 -24.63 11.03
CA PHE A 76 4.46 -25.72 10.25
C PHE A 76 3.92 -25.84 8.82
N VAL A 77 2.86 -25.08 8.48
CA VAL A 77 2.16 -25.21 7.20
C VAL A 77 2.76 -24.24 6.19
N ARG A 78 2.95 -24.68 4.95
CA ARG A 78 3.43 -23.83 3.85
C ARG A 78 2.33 -23.03 3.14
N THR A 79 1.20 -22.87 3.84
CA THR A 79 -0.05 -22.30 3.37
C THR A 79 -0.33 -20.98 4.08
N TYR A 80 -0.81 -20.02 3.33
CA TYR A 80 -1.17 -18.69 3.79
C TYR A 80 -2.53 -18.30 3.25
N THR A 81 -3.18 -17.32 3.86
CA THR A 81 -4.41 -16.74 3.34
C THR A 81 -4.25 -15.24 3.20
N LEU A 82 -4.82 -14.66 2.14
CA LEU A 82 -4.98 -13.21 2.03
C LEU A 82 -6.41 -12.78 2.34
N GLY A 83 -6.55 -11.59 2.90
CA GLY A 83 -7.84 -10.98 3.20
C GLY A 83 -7.66 -9.66 3.95
N GLU A 84 -8.73 -8.88 4.07
CA GLU A 84 -8.71 -7.67 4.91
C GLU A 84 -8.47 -8.03 6.38
N HIS A 85 -9.02 -9.16 6.83
CA HIS A 85 -8.86 -9.69 8.18
C HIS A 85 -8.61 -11.21 8.20
N GLN A 86 -7.88 -11.72 9.19
CA GLN A 86 -7.53 -13.15 9.29
C GLN A 86 -8.76 -14.07 9.37
N SER A 87 -9.86 -13.59 9.96
CA SER A 87 -11.12 -14.34 10.08
C SER A 87 -12.01 -14.29 8.83
N GLN A 88 -11.59 -13.55 7.79
CA GLN A 88 -12.29 -13.43 6.51
C GLN A 88 -11.29 -13.62 5.36
N PRO A 89 -10.72 -14.84 5.22
CA PRO A 89 -9.82 -15.15 4.11
C PRO A 89 -10.59 -15.09 2.79
N LEU A 90 -10.03 -14.39 1.82
CA LEU A 90 -10.56 -14.30 0.45
C LEU A 90 -9.93 -15.37 -0.44
N CYS A 91 -8.61 -15.53 -0.35
CA CYS A 91 -7.92 -16.53 -1.15
C CYS A 91 -6.75 -17.20 -0.41
N ALA A 92 -6.49 -18.47 -0.75
CA ALA A 92 -5.36 -19.24 -0.25
C ALA A 92 -4.11 -19.04 -1.12
N ILE A 93 -2.95 -19.22 -0.51
CA ILE A 93 -1.63 -19.14 -1.13
C ILE A 93 -0.83 -20.36 -0.68
N SER A 94 -0.38 -21.17 -1.64
CA SER A 94 0.42 -22.37 -1.42
C SER A 94 1.88 -22.07 -1.79
N THR A 95 2.85 -22.44 -0.93
CA THR A 95 4.28 -22.27 -1.23
C THR A 95 5.02 -23.60 -1.29
N HIS A 96 5.65 -23.87 -2.42
CA HIS A 96 6.29 -25.15 -2.68
C HIS A 96 7.82 -25.05 -2.59
N SER A 97 8.49 -26.16 -2.85
CA SER A 97 9.92 -26.22 -3.13
C SER A 97 10.11 -26.77 -4.53
N GLY A 98 11.08 -26.25 -5.28
CA GLY A 98 11.36 -26.60 -6.69
C GLY A 98 11.73 -28.05 -7.00
N TRP A 99 11.59 -28.98 -6.04
CA TRP A 99 11.65 -30.43 -6.25
C TRP A 99 10.28 -31.11 -6.27
N SER A 100 9.19 -30.35 -6.07
CA SER A 100 7.82 -30.89 -5.97
C SER A 100 7.08 -31.00 -7.31
N GLY A 101 7.62 -30.45 -8.40
CA GLY A 101 6.93 -30.34 -9.69
C GLY A 101 5.72 -29.39 -9.69
N GLN A 102 5.50 -28.65 -8.59
CA GLN A 102 4.49 -27.61 -8.47
C GLN A 102 5.15 -26.22 -8.54
N PRO A 103 4.45 -25.18 -9.02
CA PRO A 103 4.96 -23.82 -9.01
C PRO A 103 5.40 -23.38 -7.61
N ASP A 104 6.50 -22.64 -7.53
CA ASP A 104 7.13 -22.17 -6.29
C ASP A 104 6.15 -21.44 -5.35
N VAL A 105 5.20 -20.68 -5.94
CA VAL A 105 4.03 -20.08 -5.26
C VAL A 105 2.79 -20.24 -6.13
N VAL A 106 1.66 -20.63 -5.54
CA VAL A 106 0.34 -20.67 -6.19
C VAL A 106 -0.64 -19.78 -5.43
N LEU A 107 -1.37 -18.94 -6.15
CA LEU A 107 -2.47 -18.13 -5.65
C LEU A 107 -3.80 -18.75 -6.11
N HIS A 108 -4.66 -19.10 -5.17
CA HIS A 108 -5.95 -19.75 -5.44
C HIS A 108 -7.09 -18.72 -5.51
N SER A 109 -8.23 -19.11 -6.11
CA SER A 109 -9.41 -18.23 -6.30
C SER A 109 -10.34 -18.14 -5.10
N GLY A 110 -10.12 -18.96 -4.07
CA GLY A 110 -10.90 -19.02 -2.85
C GLY A 110 -10.03 -19.41 -1.65
N PRO A 111 -10.58 -19.43 -0.43
CA PRO A 111 -9.82 -19.54 0.83
C PRO A 111 -9.22 -20.93 1.12
N SER A 112 -9.20 -21.84 0.14
CA SER A 112 -8.67 -23.21 0.24
C SER A 112 -7.77 -23.52 -0.95
N GLU A 113 -6.75 -24.36 -0.75
CA GLU A 113 -5.87 -24.85 -1.81
C GLU A 113 -6.62 -25.69 -2.87
N SER A 114 -7.79 -26.23 -2.51
CA SER A 114 -8.69 -26.92 -3.44
C SER A 114 -9.44 -25.99 -4.40
N SER A 115 -9.40 -24.67 -4.19
CA SER A 115 -9.99 -23.68 -5.10
C SER A 115 -9.11 -23.55 -6.36
N PRO A 116 -9.71 -23.36 -7.56
CA PRO A 116 -8.95 -23.22 -8.81
C PRO A 116 -7.85 -22.15 -8.72
N PRO A 117 -6.67 -22.36 -9.33
CA PRO A 117 -5.59 -21.38 -9.34
C PRO A 117 -5.97 -20.12 -10.13
N LEU A 118 -5.56 -18.96 -9.61
CA LEU A 118 -5.58 -17.65 -10.29
C LEU A 118 -4.24 -17.35 -10.94
N ALA A 119 -3.16 -17.76 -10.30
CA ALA A 119 -1.81 -17.69 -10.84
C ALA A 119 -0.90 -18.74 -10.17
N GLY A 120 -0.01 -19.32 -10.95
CA GLY A 120 1.17 -20.04 -10.46
C GLY A 120 2.42 -19.28 -10.87
N VAL A 121 3.47 -19.25 -10.06
CA VAL A 121 4.77 -18.71 -10.46
C VAL A 121 5.86 -19.72 -10.17
N ASP A 122 6.59 -20.10 -11.22
CA ASP A 122 7.72 -21.00 -11.13
C ASP A 122 9.05 -20.27 -11.31
N SER A 123 10.09 -20.79 -10.67
CA SER A 123 11.45 -20.27 -10.82
C SER A 123 12.20 -21.09 -11.85
N GLY A 124 12.55 -20.46 -12.98
CA GLY A 124 13.50 -21.04 -13.91
C GLY A 124 14.76 -21.47 -13.16
N ALA A 125 15.07 -22.77 -13.19
CA ALA A 125 15.98 -23.43 -12.25
C ALA A 125 17.41 -22.85 -12.20
N PHE A 126 17.78 -22.03 -13.19
CA PHE A 126 19.10 -21.42 -13.34
C PHE A 126 19.08 -19.92 -13.75
N THR A 127 17.91 -19.27 -13.83
CA THR A 127 17.80 -17.95 -14.46
C THR A 127 17.49 -16.82 -13.46
N ARG A 128 17.81 -15.59 -13.89
CA ARG A 128 17.30 -14.34 -13.30
C ARG A 128 15.88 -14.02 -13.81
N SER A 129 15.07 -15.05 -14.03
CA SER A 129 13.69 -14.93 -14.50
C SER A 129 12.79 -15.92 -13.74
N ALA A 130 11.50 -15.65 -13.76
CA ALA A 130 10.44 -16.54 -13.31
C ALA A 130 9.29 -16.44 -14.30
N SER A 131 8.57 -17.51 -14.53
CA SER A 131 7.41 -17.49 -15.42
C SER A 131 6.14 -17.62 -14.58
N VAL A 132 5.17 -16.76 -14.85
CA VAL A 132 3.87 -16.73 -14.17
C VAL A 132 2.82 -17.30 -15.10
N GLU A 133 2.26 -18.44 -14.72
CA GLU A 133 1.10 -19.02 -15.37
C GLU A 133 -0.17 -18.30 -14.90
N LEU A 134 -0.94 -17.78 -15.85
CA LEU A 134 -2.19 -17.07 -15.62
C LEU A 134 -3.33 -17.81 -16.34
N PRO A 135 -4.08 -18.69 -15.64
CA PRO A 135 -5.28 -19.32 -16.16
C PRO A 135 -6.32 -18.34 -16.74
N PRO A 136 -7.33 -18.81 -17.50
CA PRO A 136 -8.44 -17.97 -17.92
C PRO A 136 -9.16 -17.40 -16.70
N LEU A 137 -9.34 -16.08 -16.62
CA LEU A 137 -10.09 -15.46 -15.52
C LEU A 137 -11.60 -15.63 -15.79
N PRO A 138 -12.37 -16.30 -14.91
CA PRO A 138 -13.79 -16.52 -15.14
C PRO A 138 -14.55 -15.20 -15.29
N GLY A 139 -15.38 -15.08 -16.33
CA GLY A 139 -16.17 -13.87 -16.61
C GLY A 139 -15.40 -12.72 -17.29
N SER A 140 -14.06 -12.76 -17.36
CA SER A 140 -13.26 -11.68 -17.97
C SER A 140 -13.02 -11.84 -19.48
N GLY A 141 -13.33 -13.00 -20.05
CA GLY A 141 -13.04 -13.36 -21.46
C GLY A 141 -11.56 -13.58 -21.77
N GLN A 142 -10.66 -13.43 -20.78
CA GLN A 142 -9.21 -13.53 -20.98
C GLN A 142 -8.76 -14.98 -21.08
N ARG A 143 -7.82 -15.26 -22.00
CA ARG A 143 -7.28 -16.61 -22.24
C ARG A 143 -6.20 -16.97 -21.20
N ALA A 144 -5.82 -18.24 -21.18
CA ALA A 144 -4.60 -18.65 -20.47
C ALA A 144 -3.38 -17.95 -21.08
N ALA A 145 -2.45 -17.51 -20.24
CA ALA A 145 -1.19 -16.88 -20.65
C ALA A 145 -0.05 -17.34 -19.74
N VAL A 146 1.18 -17.21 -20.22
CA VAL A 146 2.40 -17.33 -19.42
C VAL A 146 3.19 -16.04 -19.60
N GLU A 147 3.50 -15.37 -18.50
CA GLU A 147 4.17 -14.07 -18.48
C GLU A 147 5.53 -14.18 -17.78
N ASP A 148 6.57 -13.64 -18.40
CA ASP A 148 7.90 -13.62 -17.80
C ASP A 148 8.10 -12.43 -16.85
N VAL A 149 8.77 -12.71 -15.74
CA VAL A 149 9.19 -11.75 -14.73
C VAL A 149 10.71 -11.76 -14.69
N GLU A 150 11.33 -10.63 -15.04
CA GLU A 150 12.79 -10.45 -14.99
C GLU A 150 13.25 -9.94 -13.62
N PHE A 151 14.47 -10.33 -13.22
CA PHE A 151 15.11 -9.96 -11.95
C PHE A 151 16.46 -9.29 -12.23
N GLN A 152 16.56 -7.97 -12.09
CA GLN A 152 17.76 -7.21 -12.42
C GLN A 152 18.50 -6.74 -11.15
N GLY A 153 19.83 -6.71 -11.15
CA GLY A 153 20.66 -6.24 -10.02
C GLY A 153 21.19 -7.33 -9.06
N ILE A 154 21.78 -6.92 -7.94
CA ILE A 154 22.33 -7.78 -6.87
C ILE A 154 21.75 -7.31 -5.54
N GLY A 155 21.39 -8.23 -4.64
CA GLY A 155 20.71 -7.89 -3.38
C GLY A 155 19.23 -7.56 -3.63
N HIS A 156 18.77 -6.39 -3.18
CA HIS A 156 17.41 -5.88 -3.46
C HIS A 156 17.30 -5.35 -4.89
N GLY A 157 17.39 -6.27 -5.85
CA GLY A 157 17.24 -5.98 -7.29
C GLY A 157 15.85 -5.45 -7.66
N THR A 158 15.69 -4.98 -8.89
CA THR A 158 14.35 -4.68 -9.43
C THR A 158 13.71 -5.92 -10.04
N HIS A 159 12.39 -5.99 -10.01
CA HIS A 159 11.62 -7.08 -10.60
C HIS A 159 10.62 -6.51 -11.60
N SER A 160 10.77 -6.82 -12.88
CA SER A 160 9.96 -6.23 -13.95
C SER A 160 9.13 -7.27 -14.69
N PHE A 161 7.92 -6.88 -15.09
CA PHE A 161 7.03 -7.68 -15.94
C PHE A 161 6.24 -6.75 -16.87
N SER A 162 5.65 -7.29 -17.94
CA SER A 162 4.79 -6.53 -18.84
C SER A 162 3.47 -7.26 -19.07
N ILE A 163 2.34 -6.59 -18.86
CA ILE A 163 1.02 -7.23 -18.92
C ILE A 163 -0.01 -6.31 -19.58
N GLU A 164 -1.03 -6.93 -20.19
CA GLU A 164 -2.23 -6.29 -20.71
C GLU A 164 -2.99 -5.55 -19.60
N VAL A 165 -3.34 -4.28 -19.84
CA VAL A 165 -4.13 -3.46 -18.91
C VAL A 165 -5.35 -2.83 -19.58
N GLY A 166 -6.33 -2.48 -18.75
CA GLY A 166 -7.52 -1.76 -19.16
C GLY A 166 -8.42 -2.51 -20.14
N VAL A 167 -9.38 -1.78 -20.73
CA VAL A 167 -10.39 -2.35 -21.63
C VAL A 167 -9.85 -2.67 -23.04
N THR A 168 -8.73 -2.08 -23.43
CA THR A 168 -8.11 -2.29 -24.75
C THR A 168 -7.17 -3.50 -24.77
N GLY A 169 -6.74 -3.99 -23.60
CA GLY A 169 -5.70 -5.01 -23.48
C GLY A 169 -4.28 -4.49 -23.82
N ARG A 170 -4.05 -3.18 -23.77
CA ARG A 170 -2.72 -2.59 -24.04
C ARG A 170 -1.67 -3.17 -23.09
N ARG A 171 -0.61 -3.77 -23.63
CA ARG A 171 0.49 -4.33 -22.80
C ARG A 171 1.39 -3.22 -22.27
N GLU A 172 1.55 -3.14 -20.95
CA GLU A 172 2.33 -2.12 -20.26
C GLU A 172 3.41 -2.72 -19.34
N PRO A 173 4.60 -2.10 -19.25
CA PRO A 173 5.66 -2.51 -18.35
C PRO A 173 5.51 -1.95 -16.93
N PHE A 174 5.84 -2.79 -15.94
CA PHE A 174 5.82 -2.49 -14.51
C PHE A 174 7.11 -2.96 -13.83
N GLU A 175 7.50 -2.30 -12.73
CA GLU A 175 8.71 -2.63 -11.97
C GLU A 175 8.51 -2.52 -10.46
N TRP A 176 8.76 -3.60 -9.72
CA TRP A 176 8.93 -3.57 -8.27
C TRP A 176 10.30 -3.01 -7.90
N ARG A 177 10.31 -1.95 -7.07
CA ARG A 177 11.51 -1.34 -6.48
C ARG A 177 11.45 -1.42 -4.96
N HIS A 178 12.55 -1.83 -4.32
CA HIS A 178 12.67 -1.77 -2.86
C HIS A 178 12.67 -0.31 -2.38
N SER A 179 12.06 -0.03 -1.23
CA SER A 179 11.85 1.33 -0.73
C SER A 179 11.71 1.40 0.78
N HIS A 180 12.14 2.53 1.33
CA HIS A 180 12.01 2.96 2.74
C HIS A 180 11.21 4.27 2.81
N GLY A 181 10.23 4.44 1.91
CA GLY A 181 9.45 5.68 1.79
C GLY A 181 8.14 5.62 2.55
N ALA A 182 7.56 6.78 2.84
CA ALA A 182 6.37 6.94 3.67
C ALA A 182 5.15 6.09 3.26
N GLU A 183 5.05 5.65 1.99
CA GLU A 183 3.99 4.77 1.49
C GLU A 183 4.13 3.33 1.98
N VAL A 184 5.36 2.89 2.24
CA VAL A 184 5.71 1.62 2.87
C VAL A 184 5.46 1.72 4.37
N ASP A 185 5.91 2.81 5.01
CA ASP A 185 5.68 3.08 6.43
C ASP A 185 4.18 3.17 6.76
N ALA A 186 3.38 3.75 5.86
CA ALA A 186 1.92 3.84 5.96
C ALA A 186 1.18 2.48 5.88
N LEU A 187 1.90 1.38 5.67
CA LEU A 187 1.39 0.02 5.85
C LEU A 187 1.54 -0.50 7.29
N GLY A 188 2.20 0.24 8.19
CA GLY A 188 2.42 -0.18 9.59
C GLY A 188 3.25 -1.46 9.71
N GLY A 189 4.21 -1.66 8.79
CA GLY A 189 5.04 -2.85 8.69
C GLY A 189 6.44 -2.65 9.28
N TYR A 190 7.42 -3.35 8.71
CA TYR A 190 8.82 -2.92 8.78
C TYR A 190 9.00 -1.61 8.00
N GLY A 191 9.98 -0.78 8.39
CA GLY A 191 10.33 0.47 7.68
C GLY A 191 11.02 0.26 6.31
N SER A 192 10.85 -0.93 5.71
CA SER A 192 11.29 -1.26 4.36
C SER A 192 10.31 -2.23 3.71
N GLY A 193 10.25 -2.17 2.39
CA GLY A 193 9.30 -2.93 1.58
C GLY A 193 9.45 -2.57 0.11
N TRP A 194 8.37 -2.69 -0.64
CA TRP A 194 8.41 -2.65 -2.10
C TRP A 194 7.29 -1.79 -2.68
N LYS A 195 7.61 -1.11 -3.78
CA LYS A 195 6.69 -0.27 -4.57
C LYS A 195 6.63 -0.78 -6.00
N LEU A 196 5.43 -1.03 -6.51
CA LEU A 196 5.20 -1.33 -7.92
C LEU A 196 5.06 -0.02 -8.68
N ILE A 197 5.95 0.21 -9.62
CA ILE A 197 5.99 1.41 -10.45
C ILE A 197 5.41 1.07 -11.82
N ARG A 198 4.45 1.88 -12.29
CA ARG A 198 3.98 1.85 -13.68
C ARG A 198 4.99 2.61 -14.54
N LEU A 199 5.58 1.94 -15.53
CA LEU A 199 6.61 2.54 -16.37
C LEU A 199 6.06 3.30 -17.57
N ALA A 200 4.80 3.03 -17.96
CA ALA A 200 4.03 3.85 -18.90
C ALA A 200 3.85 5.28 -18.36
N THR A 201 3.88 6.27 -19.26
CA THR A 201 3.84 7.71 -18.91
C THR A 201 2.53 8.40 -19.30
N ASP A 202 1.70 7.73 -20.08
CA ASP A 202 0.40 8.19 -20.52
C ASP A 202 -0.73 7.79 -19.54
N ALA A 203 -1.89 8.43 -19.68
CA ALA A 203 -3.06 8.08 -18.89
C ALA A 203 -3.50 6.63 -19.22
N PRO A 204 -3.92 5.82 -18.23
CA PRO A 204 -4.49 4.52 -18.50
C PRO A 204 -5.83 4.67 -19.22
N ASP A 205 -6.22 3.66 -20.01
CA ASP A 205 -7.41 3.74 -20.85
C ASP A 205 -8.70 3.94 -20.04
N GLY A 206 -9.66 4.69 -20.60
CA GLY A 206 -10.87 5.11 -19.89
C GLY A 206 -10.67 6.32 -18.96
N MET A 207 -9.48 6.91 -18.94
CA MET A 207 -9.13 8.07 -18.11
C MET A 207 -8.77 9.29 -18.99
N PRO A 208 -9.21 10.52 -18.66
CA PRO A 208 -8.91 11.68 -19.50
C PRO A 208 -7.39 11.99 -19.51
N SER A 209 -6.83 12.34 -20.67
CA SER A 209 -5.38 12.43 -20.91
C SER A 209 -4.62 13.41 -20.00
N LYS A 210 -5.32 14.38 -19.39
CA LYS A 210 -4.75 15.33 -18.42
C LYS A 210 -4.68 14.78 -16.98
N ALA A 211 -5.17 13.56 -16.75
CA ALA A 211 -5.28 12.93 -15.45
C ALA A 211 -4.15 11.92 -15.17
N GLN A 212 -2.90 12.29 -15.52
CA GLN A 212 -1.65 11.65 -15.06
C GLN A 212 -1.44 11.68 -13.52
N SER A 213 -2.50 11.97 -12.76
CA SER A 213 -2.57 12.01 -11.29
C SER A 213 -4.02 11.81 -10.84
N VAL A 214 -4.67 10.72 -11.23
CA VAL A 214 -5.91 10.31 -10.54
C VAL A 214 -5.57 9.78 -9.16
N GLY A 215 -6.21 10.37 -8.15
CA GLY A 215 -6.24 9.82 -6.78
C GLY A 215 -5.09 10.22 -5.86
N GLY A 216 -4.29 11.25 -6.18
CA GLY A 216 -3.24 11.73 -5.27
C GLY A 216 -2.17 10.68 -4.95
N GLY A 217 -2.02 9.67 -5.82
CA GLY A 217 -1.06 8.59 -5.64
C GLY A 217 0.38 9.10 -5.60
N SER A 218 1.21 8.47 -4.77
CA SER A 218 2.62 8.83 -4.68
C SER A 218 3.36 8.54 -5.99
N ARG A 219 4.46 9.26 -6.18
CA ARG A 219 5.38 9.10 -7.31
C ARG A 219 6.73 8.60 -6.82
N SER A 220 7.36 7.75 -7.63
CA SER A 220 8.77 7.39 -7.48
C SER A 220 9.66 8.62 -7.71
N THR A 221 10.93 8.54 -7.30
CA THR A 221 11.94 9.60 -7.46
C THR A 221 12.08 10.06 -8.93
N ASP A 222 11.90 9.14 -9.88
CA ASP A 222 11.88 9.42 -11.33
C ASP A 222 10.50 9.86 -11.86
N LYS A 223 9.64 10.36 -10.96
CA LYS A 223 8.29 10.92 -11.18
C LYS A 223 7.25 9.95 -11.75
N LYS A 224 7.55 8.66 -11.82
CA LYS A 224 6.61 7.61 -12.27
C LYS A 224 5.59 7.26 -11.21
N GLU A 225 4.41 6.80 -11.64
CA GLU A 225 3.29 6.45 -10.77
C GLU A 225 3.60 5.19 -9.94
N VAL A 226 3.37 5.27 -8.62
CA VAL A 226 3.29 4.07 -7.76
C VAL A 226 1.86 3.52 -7.83
N VAL A 227 1.71 2.25 -8.19
CA VAL A 227 0.41 1.59 -8.41
C VAL A 227 0.08 0.48 -7.40
N ALA A 228 1.08 -0.05 -6.70
CA ALA A 228 0.89 -0.90 -5.54
C ALA A 228 2.09 -0.77 -4.57
N VAL A 229 1.87 -1.13 -3.31
CA VAL A 229 2.91 -1.19 -2.27
C VAL A 229 2.73 -2.42 -1.40
N TRP A 230 3.83 -3.01 -0.93
CA TRP A 230 3.78 -4.02 0.13
C TRP A 230 4.96 -3.91 1.11
N ALA A 231 4.74 -4.32 2.35
CA ALA A 231 5.75 -4.38 3.40
C ALA A 231 5.54 -5.64 4.24
N GLY A 232 6.62 -6.22 4.77
CA GLY A 232 6.48 -7.25 5.80
C GLY A 232 5.77 -6.68 7.03
N ALA A 233 4.93 -7.46 7.69
CA ALA A 233 4.25 -7.00 8.89
C ALA A 233 5.21 -7.00 10.09
N SER A 234 5.21 -5.93 10.87
CA SER A 234 5.88 -5.87 12.17
C SER A 234 4.88 -6.21 13.28
N MET A 235 5.39 -6.70 14.42
CA MET A 235 4.62 -6.92 15.66
C MET A 235 3.39 -7.85 15.55
N SER A 236 3.38 -8.81 14.61
CA SER A 236 2.33 -9.84 14.52
C SER A 236 2.93 -11.24 14.40
N VAL A 237 2.25 -12.23 15.00
CA VAL A 237 2.66 -13.66 14.95
C VAL A 237 2.09 -14.35 13.71
N SER A 238 0.85 -14.03 13.33
CA SER A 238 0.17 -14.65 12.18
C SER A 238 0.29 -13.83 10.90
N LYS A 239 0.26 -12.49 10.98
CA LYS A 239 0.33 -11.61 9.81
C LYS A 239 1.76 -11.53 9.31
N ILE A 240 1.97 -11.80 8.02
CA ILE A 240 3.31 -11.86 7.40
C ILE A 240 3.63 -10.64 6.53
N LEU A 241 2.64 -10.06 5.84
CA LEU A 241 2.81 -8.85 5.05
C LEU A 241 1.50 -8.05 4.92
N ASN A 242 1.64 -6.76 4.63
CA ASN A 242 0.56 -5.85 4.24
C ASN A 242 0.75 -5.46 2.77
N PHE A 243 -0.34 -5.40 2.02
CA PHE A 243 -0.38 -4.99 0.61
C PHE A 243 -1.46 -3.92 0.40
N ARG A 244 -1.20 -2.94 -0.47
CA ARG A 244 -2.19 -1.92 -0.86
C ARG A 244 -2.01 -1.52 -2.32
N PHE A 245 -3.12 -1.47 -3.06
CA PHE A 245 -3.19 -0.81 -4.36
C PHE A 245 -3.27 0.71 -4.16
N VAL A 246 -2.55 1.47 -4.99
CA VAL A 246 -2.49 2.94 -4.97
C VAL A 246 -2.56 3.51 -6.39
N GLY A 247 -2.76 4.81 -6.57
CA GLY A 247 -2.86 5.44 -7.90
C GLY A 247 -3.91 4.76 -8.80
N SER A 248 -3.57 4.56 -10.07
CA SER A 248 -4.37 3.81 -11.06
C SER A 248 -4.61 2.33 -10.69
N GLY A 249 -3.77 1.73 -9.85
CA GLY A 249 -4.04 0.41 -9.28
C GLY A 249 -5.25 0.42 -8.32
N ALA A 250 -5.42 1.50 -7.54
CA ALA A 250 -6.54 1.65 -6.61
C ALA A 250 -7.89 1.95 -7.29
N THR A 251 -7.89 2.40 -8.55
CA THR A 251 -9.12 2.67 -9.31
C THR A 251 -9.63 1.45 -10.06
N GLY A 252 -8.79 0.42 -10.26
CA GLY A 252 -9.15 -0.81 -11.00
C GLY A 252 -9.08 -0.67 -12.52
N VAL A 253 -8.71 0.51 -13.05
CA VAL A 253 -8.61 0.74 -14.50
C VAL A 253 -7.50 -0.05 -15.17
N LEU A 254 -6.53 -0.57 -14.41
CA LEU A 254 -5.50 -1.47 -14.93
C LEU A 254 -6.03 -2.90 -15.17
N GLY A 255 -7.21 -3.25 -14.64
CA GLY A 255 -7.88 -4.54 -14.86
C GLY A 255 -7.51 -5.66 -13.87
N GLU A 256 -8.31 -6.72 -13.85
CA GLU A 256 -8.15 -7.83 -12.90
C GLU A 256 -6.90 -8.68 -13.17
N ARG A 257 -6.59 -8.96 -14.44
CA ARG A 257 -5.40 -9.74 -14.84
C ARG A 257 -4.10 -9.05 -14.38
N TRP A 258 -4.04 -7.72 -14.47
CA TRP A 258 -2.97 -6.92 -13.88
C TRP A 258 -2.91 -7.04 -12.35
N ALA A 259 -4.06 -6.98 -11.67
CA ALA A 259 -4.12 -7.09 -10.21
C ALA A 259 -3.61 -8.46 -9.74
N VAL A 260 -3.97 -9.55 -10.43
CA VAL A 260 -3.44 -10.90 -10.17
C VAL A 260 -1.91 -10.92 -10.31
N MET A 261 -1.37 -10.37 -11.40
CA MET A 261 0.09 -10.28 -11.61
C MET A 261 0.80 -9.46 -10.53
N ALA A 262 0.23 -8.34 -10.11
CA ALA A 262 0.79 -7.53 -9.02
C ALA A 262 0.85 -8.32 -7.70
N VAL A 263 -0.19 -9.09 -7.37
CA VAL A 263 -0.23 -9.89 -6.13
C VAL A 263 0.72 -11.09 -6.20
N ILE A 264 0.68 -11.91 -7.25
CA ILE A 264 1.54 -13.11 -7.35
C ILE A 264 3.04 -12.74 -7.43
N THR A 265 3.39 -11.65 -8.11
CA THR A 265 4.79 -11.17 -8.13
C THR A 265 5.26 -10.65 -6.77
N ALA A 266 4.41 -9.93 -6.02
CA ALA A 266 4.72 -9.54 -4.65
C ALA A 266 4.93 -10.76 -3.73
N LEU A 267 4.04 -11.75 -3.81
CA LEU A 267 4.17 -13.02 -3.07
C LEU A 267 5.45 -13.77 -3.45
N ARG A 268 5.84 -13.77 -4.73
CA ARG A 268 7.11 -14.36 -5.19
C ARG A 268 8.31 -13.68 -4.53
N ILE A 269 8.36 -12.34 -4.52
CA ILE A 269 9.46 -11.59 -3.91
C ILE A 269 9.56 -11.91 -2.42
N TRP A 270 8.44 -11.82 -1.70
CA TRP A 270 8.36 -12.16 -0.28
C TRP A 270 8.85 -13.59 0.02
N ASP A 271 8.43 -14.59 -0.77
CA ASP A 271 8.88 -15.97 -0.59
C ASP A 271 10.38 -16.16 -0.89
N LYS A 272 10.95 -15.46 -1.88
CA LYS A 272 12.42 -15.42 -2.08
C LYS A 272 13.15 -14.87 -0.87
N GLU A 273 12.73 -13.72 -0.36
CA GLU A 273 13.35 -13.10 0.82
C GLU A 273 13.24 -14.01 2.06
N ARG A 274 12.08 -14.64 2.27
CA ARG A 274 11.85 -15.58 3.37
C ARG A 274 12.75 -16.82 3.26
N LYS A 275 12.82 -17.44 2.07
CA LYS A 275 13.70 -18.60 1.79
C LYS A 275 15.17 -18.22 2.01
N ALA A 276 15.62 -17.07 1.51
CA ALA A 276 17.00 -16.58 1.70
C ALA A 276 17.35 -16.31 3.18
N LYS A 277 16.47 -15.62 3.92
CA LYS A 277 16.67 -15.35 5.36
C LYS A 277 16.80 -16.63 6.18
N ARG A 278 16.02 -17.67 5.86
CA ARG A 278 16.11 -18.98 6.54
C ARG A 278 17.43 -19.70 6.23
N ASN A 279 17.86 -19.69 4.97
CA ASN A 279 19.13 -20.33 4.58
C ASN A 279 20.36 -19.67 5.20
N ASN A 280 20.32 -18.36 5.46
CA ASN A 280 21.40 -17.62 6.14
C ASN A 280 21.39 -17.77 7.67
N ALA A 281 20.38 -18.44 8.24
CA ALA A 281 20.20 -18.66 9.67
C ALA A 281 20.36 -20.14 10.08
N SER A 282 20.82 -20.98 9.14
CA SER A 282 21.12 -22.41 9.32
C SER A 282 22.61 -22.66 9.21
#